data_AF-A0A527ZWN6-F1
#
_entry.id   AF-A0A527ZWN6-F1
#
_cell.length_a   1.000
_cell.length_b   1.000
_cell.length_c   1.000
_cell.angle_alpha   90.00
_cell.angle_beta   90.00
_cell.angle_gamma   90.00
#
_symmetry.space_group_name_H-M   'P 1'
#
loop_
_entity.id
_entity.type
_entity.pdbx_description
1 polymer ?
#
loop_
_entity_poly.entity_id
_entity_poly.type
_entity_poly.pdbx_seq_one_letter_code
_entity_poly.pdbx_strand_id
1 'polypeptide(L)' 'GGYRKLLDFLKIHPAMKETDAVRNERFIALRYAELTPGPANIEGIGKIARAMHPEAF' A
#
# COMPACT_ATOMS: atom_id res chain seq x y z
N GLY A 1 13.29 -4.72 -8.01
CA GLY A 1 12.23 -5.62 -7.53
C GLY A 1 10.96 -5.41 -8.34
N GLY A 2 10.10 -6.43 -8.46
CA GLY A 2 8.90 -6.39 -9.32
C GLY A 2 7.91 -5.25 -9.03
N TYR A 3 7.82 -4.81 -7.76
CA TYR A 3 6.90 -3.74 -7.35
C TYR A 3 7.24 -2.35 -7.93
N ARG A 4 8.51 -2.11 -8.31
CA ARG A 4 8.95 -0.78 -8.78
C ARG A 4 8.19 -0.35 -10.04
N LYS A 5 7.98 -1.28 -10.98
CA LYS A 5 7.22 -1.02 -12.21
C LYS A 5 5.78 -0.60 -11.93
N LEU A 6 5.13 -1.18 -10.91
CA LEU A 6 3.76 -0.82 -10.52
C LEU A 6 3.71 0.59 -9.92
N LEU A 7 4.69 0.94 -9.07
CA LEU A 7 4.79 2.30 -8.52
C LEU A 7 5.04 3.33 -9.62
N ASP A 8 5.97 3.06 -10.53
CA ASP A 8 6.28 3.96 -11.64
C ASP A 8 5.07 4.14 -12.55
N PHE A 9 4.32 3.07 -12.82
CA PHE A 9 3.05 3.14 -13.55
C PHE A 9 2.05 4.08 -12.87
N LEU A 10 1.84 3.95 -11.55
CA LEU A 10 0.93 4.82 -10.81
C LEU A 10 1.38 6.30 -10.83
N LYS A 11 2.69 6.55 -10.79
CA LYS A 11 3.27 7.90 -10.83
C LYS A 11 3.10 8.60 -12.19
N ILE A 12 3.04 7.85 -13.29
CA ILE A 12 2.87 8.43 -14.64
C ILE A 12 1.43 8.36 -15.17
N HIS A 13 0.58 7.54 -14.56
CA HIS A 13 -0.80 7.37 -15.02
C HIS A 13 -1.62 8.66 -14.83
N PRO A 14 -2.31 9.17 -15.87
CA PRO A 14 -2.93 10.51 -15.87
C PRO A 14 -3.86 10.79 -14.67
N ALA A 15 -4.71 9.84 -14.29
CA ALA A 15 -5.60 9.99 -13.14
C ALA A 15 -4.92 9.68 -11.79
N MET A 16 -4.13 8.61 -11.71
CA MET A 16 -3.56 8.14 -10.44
C MET A 16 -2.54 9.11 -9.87
N LYS A 17 -1.73 9.77 -10.71
CA LYS A 17 -0.73 10.77 -10.28
C LYS A 17 -1.33 11.96 -9.55
N GLU A 18 -2.62 12.23 -9.75
CA GLU A 18 -3.34 13.31 -9.09
C GLU A 18 -3.89 12.92 -7.72
N THR A 19 -3.91 11.62 -7.38
CA THR A 19 -4.38 11.16 -6.08
C THR A 19 -3.40 11.53 -4.98
N ASP A 20 -3.92 11.88 -3.80
CA ASP A 20 -3.08 12.22 -2.65
C ASP A 20 -2.22 11.05 -2.16
N ALA A 21 -2.60 9.80 -2.47
CA ALA A 21 -1.77 8.65 -2.13
C ALA A 21 -0.48 8.63 -2.97
N VAL A 22 -0.58 8.86 -4.28
CA VAL A 22 0.56 8.87 -5.19
C VAL A 22 1.44 10.11 -4.99
N ARG A 23 0.82 11.30 -4.84
CA ARG A 23 1.55 12.56 -4.62
C ARG A 23 2.40 12.55 -3.35
N ASN A 24 1.94 11.87 -2.30
CA ASN A 24 2.62 11.81 -1.01
C ASN A 24 3.32 10.45 -0.75
N GLU A 25 3.49 9.64 -1.79
CA GLU A 25 4.16 8.33 -1.71
C GLU A 25 3.61 7.37 -0.64
N ARG A 26 2.31 7.41 -0.37
CA ARG A 26 1.64 6.59 0.63
C ARG A 26 1.29 5.21 0.09
N PHE A 27 2.31 4.35 0.01
CA PHE A 27 2.18 2.97 -0.48
C PHE A 27 2.44 1.94 0.63
N ILE A 28 1.56 0.94 0.74
CA ILE A 28 1.69 -0.15 1.70
C ILE A 28 2.08 -1.42 0.95
N ALA A 29 3.30 -1.90 1.19
CA ALA A 29 3.76 -3.16 0.61
C ALA A 29 3.21 -4.35 1.41
N LEU A 30 2.41 -5.19 0.75
CA LEU A 30 1.86 -6.42 1.30
C LEU A 30 2.35 -7.62 0.50
N ARG A 31 2.65 -8.72 1.21
CA ARG A 31 2.87 -10.04 0.62
C ARG A 31 1.53 -10.62 0.17
N TYR A 32 1.54 -11.52 -0.81
CA TYR A 32 0.32 -12.18 -1.27
C TYR A 32 -0.44 -12.88 -0.13
N ALA A 33 0.28 -13.57 0.77
CA ALA A 33 -0.32 -14.22 1.94
C ALA A 33 -1.00 -13.23 2.93
N GLU A 34 -0.58 -11.95 2.94
CA GLU A 34 -1.20 -10.91 3.78
C GLU A 34 -2.48 -10.34 3.16
N LEU A 35 -2.73 -10.62 1.87
CA LEU A 35 -3.90 -10.16 1.10
C LEU A 35 -5.01 -11.22 1.00
N THR A 36 -4.74 -12.45 1.40
CA THR A 36 -5.66 -13.58 1.27
C THR A 36 -6.08 -14.12 2.64
N PRO A 37 -7.30 -14.67 2.80
CA PRO A 37 -7.74 -15.24 4.07
C PRO A 37 -6.75 -16.28 4.63
N GLY A 38 -6.33 -16.06 5.88
CA GLY A 38 -5.39 -16.92 6.59
C GLY A 38 -4.68 -16.18 7.73
N PRO A 39 -3.82 -16.85 8.51
CA PRO A 39 -3.17 -16.25 9.68
C PRO A 39 -2.34 -14.99 9.35
N ALA A 40 -1.70 -14.95 8.18
CA ALA A 40 -0.91 -13.80 7.73
C ALA A 40 -1.75 -12.53 7.45
N ASN A 41 -3.06 -12.66 7.26
CA ASN A 41 -3.96 -11.51 7.09
C ASN A 41 -3.95 -10.62 8.35
N ILE A 42 -3.73 -11.19 9.54
CA ILE A 42 -3.68 -10.43 10.80
C ILE A 42 -2.53 -9.41 10.75
N GLU A 43 -1.35 -9.81 10.29
CA GLU A 43 -0.21 -8.90 10.07
C GLU A 43 -0.53 -7.84 9.00
N GLY A 44 -1.18 -8.25 7.91
CA GLY A 44 -1.60 -7.36 6.83
C GLY A 44 -2.53 -6.25 7.32
N ILE A 45 -3.56 -6.59 8.10
CA ILE A 45 -4.48 -5.62 8.71
C ILE A 45 -3.72 -4.68 9.65
N GLY A 46 -2.79 -5.19 10.46
CA GLY A 46 -1.98 -4.36 11.34
C GLY A 46 -1.12 -3.33 10.58
N LYS A 47 -0.57 -3.69 9.43
CA LYS A 47 0.17 -2.75 8.55
C LYS A 47 -0.75 -1.66 7.99
N ILE A 48 -1.95 -2.04 7.55
CA ILE A 48 -2.94 -1.08 7.03
C ILE A 48 -3.39 -0.13 8.15
N ALA A 49 -3.73 -0.66 9.33
CA ALA A 49 -4.17 0.15 10.47
C ALA A 49 -3.14 1.21 10.86
N ARG A 50 -1.86 0.83 10.99
CA ARG A 50 -0.77 1.79 11.30
C ARG A 50 -0.57 2.85 10.22
N ALA A 51 -0.79 2.51 8.95
CA ALA A 51 -0.66 3.47 7.86
C ALA A 51 -1.85 4.43 7.77
N MET A 52 -3.05 3.98 8.17
CA MET A 52 -4.27 4.80 8.15
C MET A 52 -4.44 5.66 9.40
N HIS A 53 -3.98 5.16 10.55
CA HIS A 53 -4.12 5.79 11.87
C HIS A 53 -2.79 5.79 12.64
N PRO A 54 -1.74 6.44 12.14
CA PRO A 54 -0.42 6.44 12.79
C PRO A 54 -0.45 7.01 14.21
N GLU A 55 -1.38 7.91 14.52
CA GLU A 55 -1.58 8.50 15.84
C GLU A 55 -2.10 7.53 16.91
N ALA A 56 -2.66 6.39 16.50
CA ALA A 56 -3.24 5.39 17.39
C ALA A 56 -2.24 4.29 17.80
N PHE A 57 -0.98 4.35 17.35
CA PHE A 57 0.04 3.32 17.55
C PHE A 57 1.38 3.88 18.02
#